data_AF-V5RXT3-F1
#
_entry.id   AF-V5RXT3-F1
#
_cell.length_a   1.000
_cell.length_b   1.000
_cell.length_c   1.000
_cell.angle_alpha   90.00
_cell.angle_beta   90.00
_cell.angle_gamma   90.00
#
_symmetry.space_group_name_H-M   'P 1'
#
loop_
_entity.id
_entity.type
_entity.pdbx_description
1 polymer ?
#
loop_
_entity_poly.entity_id
_entity_poly.type
_entity_poly.pdbx_seq_one_letter_code
_entity_poly.pdbx_strand_id
1 'polypeptide(L)'
;MKITTLFFGAHRLYTGSMKAVIAHYPPLRPVRVQYAAWLATGMLVLMLLAQLFSFENFASILALVLAYNDQQLVAISTALVTAAELFALPYLLGMKLSSLMRVLSAALGGAVVLFWLFTSLTNAHAENSALFGDTLALPGGIIAVLWSLVLASAYVYVVIHERRRAAAS
;
A
#
# COMPACT_ATOMS: atom_id res chain seq x y z
N MET A 1 15.70 62.41 37.63
CA MET A 1 16.63 61.29 37.37
C MET A 1 15.89 59.98 37.68
N LYS A 2 15.84 59.05 36.69
CA LYS A 2 15.28 57.67 36.65
C LYS A 2 13.74 57.56 36.77
N ILE A 3 12.96 57.39 35.69
CA ILE A 3 12.81 56.26 34.72
C ILE A 3 12.36 54.95 35.41
N THR A 4 11.04 54.67 35.38
CA THR A 4 10.46 53.31 35.32
C THR A 4 8.93 53.37 35.17
N THR A 5 8.48 53.87 34.03
CA THR A 5 7.30 53.33 33.34
C THR A 5 7.79 52.19 32.42
N LEU A 6 6.89 51.26 32.04
CA LEU A 6 7.03 50.24 30.98
C LEU A 6 7.47 48.82 31.38
N PHE A 7 6.74 48.08 32.23
CA PHE A 7 6.80 46.60 32.16
C PHE A 7 5.49 45.87 32.53
N PHE A 8 4.32 46.55 32.49
CA PHE A 8 3.04 45.94 32.88
C PHE A 8 2.04 45.68 31.74
N GLY A 9 2.49 45.67 30.48
CA GLY A 9 1.58 45.49 29.35
C GLY A 9 2.23 44.85 28.13
N ALA A 10 2.44 43.53 28.13
CA ALA A 10 2.81 42.81 26.89
C ALA A 10 2.62 41.27 26.91
N HIS A 11 1.81 40.67 27.79
CA HIS A 11 1.69 39.20 27.85
C HIS A 11 0.40 38.59 27.24
N ARG A 12 -0.34 39.31 26.40
CA ARG A 12 -1.51 38.76 25.69
C ARG A 12 -1.55 39.09 24.20
N LEU A 13 -0.50 38.79 23.42
CA LEU A 13 -0.55 38.99 21.96
C LEU A 13 0.21 37.93 21.15
N TYR A 14 0.16 36.65 21.53
CA TYR A 14 0.76 35.57 20.70
C TYR A 14 -0.23 34.53 20.16
N THR A 15 -1.51 34.58 20.53
CA THR A 15 -2.52 33.59 20.09
C THR A 15 -3.68 34.17 19.27
N GLY A 16 -3.71 35.48 19.01
CA GLY A 16 -4.81 36.13 18.27
C GLY A 16 -4.82 35.87 16.76
N SER A 17 -3.74 35.30 16.20
CA SER A 17 -3.59 35.07 14.75
C SER A 17 -3.07 33.67 14.40
N MET A 18 -3.15 32.71 15.34
CA MET A 18 -2.92 31.32 14.97
C MET A 18 -4.22 30.74 14.42
N LYS A 19 -4.31 30.59 13.09
CA LYS A 19 -5.32 29.70 12.50
C LYS A 19 -5.07 28.32 13.11
N ALA A 20 -5.98 27.86 13.97
CA ALA A 20 -5.91 26.52 14.51
C ALA A 20 -5.92 25.54 13.33
N VAL A 21 -4.75 24.98 13.02
CA VAL A 21 -4.65 23.84 12.09
C VAL A 21 -5.20 22.66 12.87
N ILE A 22 -6.52 22.51 12.85
CA ILE A 22 -7.19 21.34 13.38
C ILE A 22 -6.73 20.20 12.49
N ALA A 23 -5.87 19.33 13.01
CA ALA A 23 -5.47 18.12 12.31
C ALA A 23 -6.75 17.34 12.02
N HIS A 24 -7.11 17.24 10.73
CA HIS A 24 -8.24 16.43 10.32
C HIS A 24 -7.76 14.98 10.30
N TYR A 25 -8.06 14.26 11.38
CA TYR A 25 -7.72 12.85 11.47
C TYR A 25 -8.71 12.05 10.62
N PRO A 26 -8.24 11.13 9.75
CA PRO A 26 -9.16 10.19 9.13
C PRO A 26 -9.88 9.42 10.25
N PRO A 27 -11.21 9.27 10.18
CA PRO A 27 -11.98 8.60 11.22
C PRO A 27 -11.52 7.15 11.36
N LEU A 28 -11.44 6.67 12.61
CA LEU A 28 -11.02 5.31 12.93
C LEU A 28 -11.84 4.27 12.15
N ARG A 29 -11.16 3.28 11.57
CA ARG A 29 -11.80 2.16 10.89
C ARG A 29 -12.56 1.29 11.91
N PRO A 30 -13.68 0.69 11.51
CA PRO A 30 -14.34 -0.29 12.35
C PRO A 30 -13.43 -1.51 12.48
N VAL A 31 -13.46 -2.16 13.64
CA VAL A 31 -12.52 -3.24 14.02
C VAL A 31 -12.37 -4.31 12.93
N ARG A 32 -13.47 -4.74 12.31
CA ARG A 32 -13.47 -5.76 11.24
C ARG A 32 -12.67 -5.35 9.99
N VAL A 33 -12.84 -4.11 9.55
CA VAL A 33 -12.13 -3.59 8.38
C VAL A 33 -10.66 -3.30 8.74
N GLN A 34 -10.39 -2.94 9.99
CA GLN A 34 -9.01 -2.80 10.46
C GLN A 34 -8.26 -4.14 10.40
N TYR A 35 -8.89 -5.24 10.82
CA TYR A 35 -8.28 -6.57 10.69
C TYR A 35 -8.07 -6.99 9.24
N ALA A 36 -9.05 -6.76 8.36
CA ALA A 36 -8.89 -7.03 6.93
C ALA A 36 -7.75 -6.21 6.31
N ALA A 37 -7.62 -4.95 6.72
CA ALA A 37 -6.53 -4.09 6.27
C ALA A 37 -5.18 -4.60 6.77
N TRP A 38 -5.06 -5.00 8.04
CA TRP A 38 -3.84 -5.60 8.58
C TRP A 38 -3.49 -6.93 7.92
N LEU A 39 -4.49 -7.76 7.60
CA LEU A 39 -4.28 -8.99 6.85
C LEU A 39 -3.67 -8.70 5.47
N ALA A 40 -4.30 -7.80 4.70
CA ALA A 40 -3.80 -7.41 3.38
C ALA A 40 -2.40 -6.77 3.47
N THR A 41 -2.16 -5.88 4.44
CA THR A 41 -0.83 -5.31 4.69
C THR A 41 0.18 -6.40 5.01
N GLY A 42 -0.14 -7.32 5.92
CA GLY A 42 0.77 -8.39 6.31
C GLY A 42 1.16 -9.28 5.14
N MET A 43 0.18 -9.63 4.29
CA MET A 43 0.42 -10.39 3.07
C MET A 43 1.34 -9.64 2.09
N LEU A 44 1.07 -8.36 1.82
CA LEU A 44 1.93 -7.55 0.95
C LEU A 44 3.34 -7.37 1.52
N VAL A 45 3.47 -7.14 2.82
CA VAL A 45 4.78 -7.01 3.47
C VAL A 45 5.57 -8.32 3.36
N LEU A 46 4.92 -9.47 3.56
CA LEU A 46 5.57 -10.77 3.40
C LEU A 46 6.05 -11.00 1.96
N MET A 47 5.21 -10.70 0.97
CA MET A 47 5.58 -10.77 -0.44
C MET A 47 6.75 -9.83 -0.76
N LEU A 48 6.64 -8.56 -0.35
CA LEU A 48 7.64 -7.54 -0.61
C LEU A 48 8.99 -7.86 0.04
N LEU A 49 8.99 -8.39 1.26
CA LEU A 49 10.22 -8.87 1.92
C LEU A 49 10.84 -10.03 1.15
N ALA A 50 10.04 -11.02 0.76
CA ALA A 50 10.53 -12.18 0.00
C ALA A 50 11.10 -11.77 -1.36
N GLN A 51 10.41 -10.88 -2.08
CA GLN A 51 10.87 -10.32 -3.35
C GLN A 51 12.12 -9.47 -3.18
N LEU A 52 12.26 -8.70 -2.08
CA LEU A 52 13.42 -7.85 -1.82
C LEU A 52 14.70 -8.67 -1.59
N PHE A 53 14.61 -9.80 -0.87
CA PHE A 53 15.75 -10.69 -0.65
C PHE A 53 16.21 -11.38 -1.94
N SER A 54 15.30 -11.62 -2.87
CA SER A 54 15.60 -12.24 -4.17
C SER A 54 15.47 -11.27 -5.34
N PHE A 55 15.67 -9.97 -5.13
CA PHE A 55 15.31 -8.96 -6.14
C PHE A 55 16.08 -9.14 -7.46
N GLU A 56 17.34 -9.57 -7.38
CA GLU A 56 18.18 -9.85 -8.55
C GLU A 56 17.61 -10.96 -9.44
N ASN A 57 17.12 -12.05 -8.82
CA ASN A 57 16.53 -13.19 -9.53
C ASN A 57 15.04 -13.01 -9.83
N PHE A 58 14.37 -12.09 -9.13
CA PHE A 58 12.94 -11.87 -9.26
C PHE A 58 12.57 -11.42 -10.68
N ALA A 59 13.40 -10.59 -11.31
CA ALA A 59 13.21 -10.20 -12.71
C ALA A 59 13.14 -11.42 -13.65
N SER A 60 14.07 -12.37 -13.49
CA SER A 60 14.09 -13.59 -14.30
C SER A 60 12.85 -14.45 -14.08
N ILE A 61 12.38 -14.58 -12.84
CA ILE A 61 11.17 -15.33 -12.50
C ILE A 61 9.92 -14.64 -13.07
N LEU A 62 9.86 -13.31 -12.96
CA LEU A 62 8.74 -12.53 -13.46
C LEU A 62 8.67 -12.56 -15.00
N ALA A 63 9.81 -12.63 -15.70
CA ALA A 63 9.86 -12.81 -17.15
C ALA A 63 9.17 -14.11 -17.60
N LEU A 64 9.34 -15.19 -16.84
CA LEU A 64 8.70 -16.49 -17.12
C LEU A 64 7.17 -16.40 -16.99
N VAL A 65 6.68 -15.66 -16.00
CA VAL A 65 5.24 -15.47 -15.72
C VAL A 65 4.58 -14.50 -16.72
N LEU A 66 5.33 -13.49 -17.17
CA LEU A 66 4.83 -12.46 -18.07
C LEU A 66 4.97 -12.83 -19.56
N ALA A 67 5.83 -13.79 -19.89
CA ALA A 67 6.09 -14.27 -21.25
C ALA A 67 6.62 -13.18 -22.22
N TYR A 68 7.35 -12.17 -21.71
CA TYR A 68 8.10 -11.22 -22.54
C TYR A 68 9.60 -11.51 -22.45
N ASN A 69 10.31 -11.45 -23.58
CA ASN A 69 11.74 -11.76 -23.67
C ASN A 69 12.65 -10.50 -23.65
N ASP A 70 12.10 -9.33 -23.35
CA ASP A 70 12.87 -8.08 -23.26
C ASP A 70 13.31 -7.83 -21.81
N GLN A 71 14.63 -7.95 -21.58
CA GLN A 71 15.24 -7.83 -20.27
C GLN A 71 15.05 -6.43 -19.65
N GLN A 72 15.01 -5.36 -20.46
CA GLN A 72 14.79 -4.00 -19.93
C GLN A 72 13.35 -3.82 -19.48
N LEU A 73 12.38 -4.29 -20.27
CA LEU A 73 10.96 -4.23 -19.90
C LEU A 73 10.65 -5.06 -18.66
N VAL A 74 11.29 -6.22 -18.52
CA VAL A 74 11.14 -7.08 -17.33
C VAL A 74 11.69 -6.38 -16.08
N ALA A 75 12.87 -5.77 -16.16
CA ALA A 75 13.45 -5.04 -15.02
C ALA A 75 12.58 -3.85 -14.60
N ILE A 76 12.05 -3.09 -15.56
CA ILE A 76 11.12 -1.99 -15.29
C ILE A 76 9.83 -2.51 -14.67
N SER A 77 9.24 -3.58 -15.22
CA SER A 77 8.01 -4.18 -14.70
C SER A 77 8.18 -4.67 -13.27
N THR A 78 9.31 -5.33 -13.00
CA THR A 78 9.69 -5.80 -11.66
C THR A 78 9.76 -4.64 -10.67
N ALA A 79 10.50 -3.58 -11.01
CA ALA A 79 10.60 -2.39 -10.18
C ALA A 79 9.25 -1.71 -9.96
N LEU A 80 8.40 -1.62 -11.00
CA LEU A 80 7.07 -1.02 -10.92
C LEU A 80 6.14 -1.82 -10.02
N VAL A 81 6.11 -3.15 -10.11
CA VAL A 81 5.26 -4.01 -9.28
C VAL A 81 5.68 -3.89 -7.82
N THR A 82 6.97 -4.05 -7.51
CA THR A 82 7.47 -3.94 -6.13
C THR A 82 7.29 -2.53 -5.56
N ALA A 83 7.48 -1.48 -6.37
CA ALA A 83 7.20 -0.11 -5.94
C ALA A 83 5.70 0.11 -5.69
N ALA A 84 4.82 -0.40 -6.56
CA ALA A 84 3.38 -0.29 -6.39
C ALA A 84 2.91 -1.02 -5.12
N GLU A 85 3.50 -2.18 -4.79
CA GLU A 85 3.26 -2.88 -3.54
C GLU A 85 3.62 -2.02 -2.33
N LEU A 86 4.81 -1.40 -2.35
CA LEU A 86 5.28 -0.50 -1.29
C LEU A 86 4.34 0.70 -1.12
N PHE A 87 3.94 1.32 -2.23
CA PHE A 87 3.05 2.47 -2.24
C PHE A 87 1.58 2.12 -1.95
N ALA A 88 1.19 0.85 -1.95
CA ALA A 88 -0.13 0.41 -1.50
C ALA A 88 -0.24 0.35 0.04
N LEU A 89 0.88 0.16 0.74
CA LEU A 89 0.91 0.01 2.21
C LEU A 89 0.36 1.23 2.96
N PRO A 90 0.68 2.49 2.60
CA PRO A 90 0.16 3.65 3.32
C PRO A 90 -1.38 3.72 3.32
N TYR A 91 -2.02 3.36 2.21
CA TYR A 91 -3.47 3.24 2.13
C TYR A 91 -4.00 2.15 3.06
N LEU A 92 -3.43 0.95 3.03
CA LEU A 92 -3.88 -0.17 3.88
C LEU A 92 -3.61 0.07 5.36
N LEU A 93 -2.51 0.70 5.73
CA LEU A 93 -2.20 1.06 7.11
C LEU A 93 -3.02 2.25 7.64
N GLY A 94 -3.74 2.96 6.76
CA GLY A 94 -4.50 4.16 7.14
C GLY A 94 -3.58 5.30 7.55
N MET A 95 -2.39 5.39 6.96
CA MET A 95 -1.42 6.45 7.24
C MET A 95 -1.96 7.82 6.81
N LYS A 96 -1.51 8.87 7.50
CA LYS A 96 -1.86 10.24 7.17
C LYS A 96 -1.14 10.65 5.88
N LEU A 97 -1.91 10.80 4.81
CA LEU A 97 -1.45 11.24 3.50
C LEU A 97 -2.34 12.38 3.00
N SER A 98 -1.84 13.15 2.04
CA SER A 98 -2.68 14.07 1.29
C SER A 98 -3.81 13.31 0.57
N SER A 99 -4.95 13.96 0.34
CA SER A 99 -6.11 13.30 -0.30
C SER A 99 -5.74 12.69 -1.65
N LEU A 100 -4.90 13.36 -2.44
CA LEU A 100 -4.43 12.87 -3.73
C LEU A 100 -3.54 11.64 -3.58
N MET A 101 -2.57 11.67 -2.65
CA MET A 101 -1.69 10.54 -2.40
C MET A 101 -2.46 9.33 -1.85
N ARG A 102 -3.52 9.56 -1.07
CA ARG A 102 -4.40 8.48 -0.60
C ARG A 102 -5.12 7.79 -1.75
N VAL A 103 -5.65 8.55 -2.71
CA VAL A 103 -6.30 7.99 -3.92
C VAL A 103 -5.28 7.24 -4.78
N LEU A 104 -4.08 7.80 -4.97
CA LEU A 104 -3.02 7.14 -5.74
C LEU A 104 -2.58 5.83 -5.08
N SER A 105 -2.35 5.84 -3.76
CA SER A 105 -1.99 4.65 -2.99
C SER A 105 -3.08 3.58 -3.05
N ALA A 106 -4.35 3.99 -3.02
CA ALA A 106 -5.46 3.07 -3.27
C ALA A 106 -5.40 2.51 -4.70
N ALA A 107 -5.24 3.35 -5.73
CA ALA A 107 -5.18 2.89 -7.12
C ALA A 107 -4.03 1.89 -7.35
N LEU A 108 -2.85 2.15 -6.79
CA LEU A 108 -1.69 1.25 -6.87
C LEU A 108 -1.97 -0.08 -6.15
N GLY A 109 -2.58 -0.05 -4.96
CA GLY A 109 -2.98 -1.27 -4.27
C GLY A 109 -3.98 -2.10 -5.09
N GLY A 110 -4.95 -1.45 -5.73
CA GLY A 110 -5.87 -2.12 -6.64
C GLY A 110 -5.15 -2.75 -7.85
N ALA A 111 -4.21 -2.03 -8.45
CA ALA A 111 -3.41 -2.53 -9.58
C ALA A 111 -2.57 -3.75 -9.19
N VAL A 112 -1.90 -3.72 -8.04
CA VAL A 112 -1.11 -4.84 -7.49
C VAL A 112 -1.97 -6.07 -7.28
N VAL A 113 -3.13 -5.89 -6.63
CA VAL A 113 -4.06 -6.98 -6.37
C VAL A 113 -4.55 -7.63 -7.66
N LEU A 114 -4.93 -6.80 -8.65
CA LEU A 114 -5.39 -7.29 -9.93
C LEU A 114 -4.28 -7.99 -10.71
N PHE A 115 -3.07 -7.42 -10.69
CA PHE A 115 -1.89 -8.00 -11.30
C PHE A 115 -1.64 -9.41 -10.76
N TRP A 116 -1.52 -9.57 -9.43
CA TRP A 116 -1.25 -10.87 -8.82
C TRP A 116 -2.36 -11.88 -8.97
N LEU A 117 -3.62 -11.43 -8.93
CA LEU A 117 -4.76 -12.31 -9.18
C LEU A 117 -4.76 -12.81 -10.64
N PHE A 118 -4.52 -11.90 -11.59
CA PHE A 118 -4.47 -12.25 -13.01
C PHE A 118 -3.32 -13.20 -13.30
N THR A 119 -2.10 -12.89 -12.85
CA THR A 119 -0.93 -13.76 -13.06
C THR A 119 -1.10 -15.12 -12.41
N SER A 120 -1.69 -15.20 -11.21
CA SER A 120 -1.96 -16.48 -10.54
C SER A 120 -2.99 -17.33 -11.30
N LEU A 121 -4.00 -16.71 -11.92
CA LEU A 121 -5.02 -17.41 -12.71
C LEU A 121 -4.49 -17.89 -14.06
N THR A 122 -3.66 -17.10 -14.74
CA THR A 122 -3.14 -17.45 -16.08
C THR A 122 -1.94 -18.37 -16.04
N ASN A 123 -1.13 -18.29 -14.99
CA ASN A 123 0.12 -19.05 -14.85
C ASN A 123 0.01 -20.19 -13.83
N ALA A 124 -1.15 -20.86 -13.79
CA ALA A 124 -1.37 -22.01 -12.91
C ALA A 124 -0.44 -23.21 -13.19
N HIS A 125 0.17 -23.25 -14.37
CA HIS A 125 1.11 -24.29 -14.81
C HIS A 125 2.59 -23.91 -14.62
N ALA A 126 2.88 -22.69 -14.15
CA ALA A 126 4.25 -22.23 -13.96
C ALA A 126 4.92 -22.93 -12.77
N GLU A 127 6.21 -23.22 -12.90
CA GLU A 127 7.01 -23.82 -11.81
C GLU A 127 7.16 -22.89 -10.60
N ASN A 128 7.04 -21.57 -10.82
CA ASN A 128 7.03 -20.55 -9.78
C ASN A 128 5.96 -19.50 -10.09
N SER A 129 5.16 -19.15 -9.07
CA SER A 129 4.09 -18.15 -9.13
C SER A 129 4.56 -16.71 -9.09
N ALA A 130 5.87 -16.47 -8.86
CA ALA A 130 6.52 -15.18 -8.67
C ALA A 130 6.05 -14.38 -7.42
N LEU A 131 5.00 -14.81 -6.71
CA LEU A 131 4.44 -14.09 -5.54
C LEU A 131 5.48 -13.74 -4.47
N PHE A 132 6.41 -14.67 -4.21
CA PHE A 132 7.47 -14.53 -3.21
C PHE A 132 8.87 -14.46 -3.82
N GLY A 133 8.97 -14.21 -5.13
CA GLY A 133 10.22 -14.25 -5.87
C GLY A 133 10.91 -15.62 -5.85
N ASP A 134 12.23 -15.61 -5.70
CA ASP A 134 13.07 -16.81 -5.61
C ASP A 134 13.24 -17.30 -4.16
N THR A 135 12.99 -16.41 -3.20
CA THR A 135 13.15 -16.70 -1.76
C THR A 135 12.24 -17.85 -1.31
N LEU A 136 11.01 -17.91 -1.85
CA LEU A 136 10.11 -19.03 -1.66
C LEU A 136 9.56 -19.43 -3.02
N ALA A 137 10.16 -20.47 -3.61
CA ALA A 137 9.70 -21.07 -4.86
C ALA A 137 8.34 -21.76 -4.65
N LEU A 138 7.27 -20.98 -4.74
CA LEU A 138 5.91 -21.46 -4.60
C LEU A 138 5.35 -21.75 -6.00
N PRO A 139 5.04 -23.02 -6.32
CA PRO A 139 4.55 -23.38 -7.64
C PRO A 139 3.25 -22.67 -7.98
N GLY A 140 3.09 -22.36 -9.26
CA GLY A 140 1.82 -21.90 -9.80
C GLY A 140 0.69 -22.89 -9.47
N GLY A 141 -0.54 -22.38 -9.44
CA GLY A 141 -1.73 -23.20 -9.25
C GLY A 141 -2.59 -22.76 -8.07
N ILE A 142 -3.26 -23.72 -7.44
CA ILE A 142 -4.35 -23.44 -6.50
C ILE A 142 -3.88 -22.59 -5.31
N ILE A 143 -2.68 -22.82 -4.78
CA ILE A 143 -2.17 -22.08 -3.61
C ILE A 143 -1.93 -20.61 -3.98
N ALA A 144 -1.31 -20.33 -5.12
CA ALA A 144 -1.09 -18.97 -5.61
C ALA A 144 -2.42 -18.24 -5.89
N VAL A 145 -3.39 -18.95 -6.46
CA VAL A 145 -4.74 -18.42 -6.69
C VAL A 145 -5.47 -18.13 -5.38
N LEU A 146 -5.40 -19.02 -4.38
CA LEU A 146 -6.02 -18.80 -3.08
C LEU A 146 -5.36 -17.62 -2.35
N TRP A 147 -4.03 -17.51 -2.40
CA TRP A 147 -3.30 -16.38 -1.82
C TRP A 147 -3.75 -15.05 -2.44
N SER A 148 -3.74 -14.97 -3.77
CA SER A 148 -4.16 -13.76 -4.49
C SER A 148 -5.65 -13.45 -4.32
N LEU A 149 -6.52 -14.46 -4.19
CA LEU A 149 -7.95 -14.27 -3.87
C LEU A 149 -8.18 -13.75 -2.45
N VAL A 150 -7.46 -14.26 -1.45
CA VAL A 150 -7.53 -13.76 -0.08
C VAL A 150 -7.04 -12.31 -0.04
N LEU A 151 -5.94 -12.00 -0.71
CA LEU A 151 -5.42 -10.65 -0.83
C LEU A 151 -6.46 -9.73 -1.50
N ALA A 152 -7.06 -10.17 -2.61
CA ALA A 152 -8.03 -9.41 -3.36
C ALA A 152 -9.32 -9.15 -2.57
N SER A 153 -9.86 -10.18 -1.92
CA SER A 153 -11.06 -10.06 -1.11
C SER A 153 -10.85 -9.13 0.10
N ALA A 154 -9.72 -9.27 0.81
CA ALA A 154 -9.37 -8.40 1.93
C ALA A 154 -9.22 -6.93 1.47
N TYR A 155 -8.52 -6.70 0.36
CA TYR A 155 -8.32 -5.38 -0.21
C TYR A 155 -9.64 -4.74 -0.66
N VAL A 156 -10.47 -5.46 -1.42
CA VAL A 156 -11.78 -4.99 -1.90
C VAL A 156 -12.71 -4.70 -0.74
N TYR A 157 -12.71 -5.54 0.31
CA TYR A 157 -13.48 -5.30 1.52
C TYR A 157 -13.12 -3.96 2.19
N VAL A 158 -11.83 -3.64 2.28
CA VAL A 158 -11.36 -2.34 2.79
C VAL A 158 -11.84 -1.20 1.91
N VAL A 159 -11.62 -1.28 0.59
CA VAL A 159 -12.00 -0.21 -0.35
C VAL A 159 -13.50 0.05 -0.35
N ILE A 160 -14.33 -0.98 -0.39
CA ILE A 160 -15.79 -0.84 -0.38
C ILE A 160 -16.25 -0.15 0.91
N HIS A 161 -15.69 -0.55 2.05
CA HIS A 161 -16.04 0.08 3.33
C HIS A 161 -15.61 1.54 3.41
N GLU A 162 -14.45 1.91 2.85
CA GLU A 162 -14.03 3.30 2.78
C GLU A 162 -14.89 4.14 1.84
N ARG A 163 -15.27 3.61 0.67
CA ARG A 163 -16.18 4.28 -0.27
C ARG A 163 -17.56 4.53 0.36
N ARG A 164 -18.11 3.53 1.06
CA ARG A 164 -19.39 3.66 1.77
C ARG A 164 -19.34 4.74 2.85
N ARG A 165 -18.20 4.89 3.52
CA ARG A 165 -18.00 5.94 4.54
C ARG A 165 -17.93 7.33 3.93
N ALA A 166 -17.22 7.47 2.80
CA ALA A 166 -17.16 8.75 2.08
C ALA A 166 -18.51 9.20 1.52
N ALA A 167 -19.40 8.26 1.17
CA ALA A 167 -20.75 8.57 0.71
C ALA A 167 -21.73 8.94 1.85
N ALA A 168 -21.37 8.67 3.11
CA ALA A 168 -22.20 8.91 4.29
C ALA A 168 -21.82 10.18 5.07
N SER A 169 -20.76 10.88 4.65
CA SER A 169 -20.26 12.15 5.20
C SER A 169 -20.58 13.31 4.29
#